data_AF-C9JN36-F1
#
_entry.id   AF-C9JN36-F1
#
_cell.length_a   1.000
_cell.length_b   1.000
_cell.length_c   1.000
_cell.angle_alpha   90.00
_cell.angle_beta   90.00
_cell.angle_gamma   90.00
#
_symmetry.space_group_name_H-M   'P 1'
#
loop_
_entity.id
_entity.type
_entity.pdbx_description
1 polymer ?
#
loop_
_entity_poly.entity_id
_entity_poly.type
_entity_poly.pdbx_seq_one_letter_code
_entity_poly.pdbx_strand_id
1 'polypeptide(L)'
;MLGCAEEGHASLGRDPDWASYTLGVFICLSCSGIHRNIPQVSKVKSVRLDAWEEAQVEFMASHGNDAARARFESKVPSFYYRPTPSDCQLLREQWIRAKYERQEFIYPEKQEPYSAGYREGFLWKRGRDNGQFLSRKFVLTEREGALKYFNRNDAKEPKAVM
;
A
#
# COMPACT_ATOMS: atom_id res chain seq x y z
N MET A 1 16.16 -11.54 13.47
CA MET A 1 15.17 -12.35 12.76
C MET A 1 14.53 -11.42 11.73
N LEU A 2 14.79 -11.61 10.44
CA LEU A 2 14.32 -10.71 9.39
C LEU A 2 12.81 -10.91 9.24
N GLY A 3 11.99 -9.97 9.70
CA GLY A 3 10.56 -10.00 9.40
C GLY A 3 10.31 -9.77 7.89
N CYS A 4 9.11 -10.12 7.43
CA CYS A 4 8.64 -9.80 6.08
C CYS A 4 8.77 -8.29 5.80
N ALA A 5 9.32 -7.91 4.64
CA ALA A 5 9.53 -6.50 4.27
C ALA A 5 8.23 -5.67 4.16
N GLU A 6 7.07 -6.33 4.07
CA GLU A 6 5.78 -5.67 3.85
C GLU A 6 4.94 -5.52 5.11
N GLU A 7 5.43 -6.00 6.25
CA GLU A 7 4.70 -6.00 7.51
C GLU A 7 5.26 -4.91 8.43
N GLY A 8 4.37 -4.07 8.98
CA GLY A 8 4.73 -2.86 9.74
C GLY A 8 5.45 -3.09 11.07
N HIS A 9 5.48 -4.33 11.55
CA HIS A 9 6.15 -4.73 12.79
C HIS A 9 7.01 -5.96 12.55
N ALA A 10 8.06 -6.13 13.36
CA ALA A 10 8.75 -7.40 13.49
C ALA A 10 7.73 -8.44 13.96
N SER A 11 7.08 -9.12 13.01
CA SER A 11 6.18 -10.21 13.34
C SER A 11 7.01 -11.28 14.03
N LEU A 12 6.50 -11.83 15.14
CA LEU A 12 6.94 -13.12 15.69
C LEU A 12 6.60 -14.29 14.73
N GLY A 13 6.40 -13.98 13.44
CA GLY A 13 6.04 -14.89 12.38
C GLY A 13 7.29 -15.51 11.76
N ARG A 14 7.06 -16.68 11.15
CA ARG A 14 8.07 -17.45 10.41
C ARG A 14 8.92 -16.55 9.51
N ASP A 15 10.21 -16.85 9.48
CA ASP A 15 11.17 -16.20 8.60
C ASP A 15 10.67 -16.17 7.15
N PRO A 16 10.88 -15.06 6.41
CA PRO A 16 10.49 -14.95 5.02
C PRO A 16 11.29 -15.92 4.15
N ASP A 17 10.59 -16.92 3.59
CA ASP A 17 11.18 -17.92 2.70
C ASP A 17 11.12 -17.54 1.21
N TRP A 18 10.71 -16.30 0.90
CA TRP A 18 10.64 -15.75 -0.45
C TRP A 18 11.43 -14.45 -0.55
N ALA A 19 11.90 -14.13 -1.75
CA ALA A 19 12.60 -12.89 -2.02
C ALA A 19 12.18 -12.30 -3.37
N SER A 20 12.13 -10.97 -3.43
CA SER A 20 12.12 -10.25 -4.70
C SER A 20 13.56 -9.87 -5.06
N TYR A 21 14.11 -10.56 -6.06
CA TYR A 21 15.51 -10.38 -6.47
C TYR A 21 15.72 -9.20 -7.43
N THR A 22 14.65 -8.49 -7.81
CA THR A 22 14.74 -7.19 -8.50
C THR A 22 14.64 -6.00 -7.53
N LEU A 23 13.99 -6.19 -6.38
CA LEU A 23 13.81 -5.14 -5.37
C LEU A 23 14.76 -5.29 -4.17
N GLY A 24 15.37 -6.45 -3.98
CA GLY A 24 16.31 -6.69 -2.89
C GLY A 24 15.62 -6.90 -1.54
N VAL A 25 14.43 -7.50 -1.51
CA VAL A 25 13.63 -7.70 -0.29
C VAL A 25 13.28 -9.15 -0.02
N PHE A 26 13.26 -9.53 1.26
CA PHE A 26 12.75 -10.80 1.77
C PHE A 26 11.32 -10.64 2.27
N ILE A 27 10.43 -11.49 1.77
CA ILE A 27 8.98 -11.40 1.94
C ILE A 27 8.38 -12.78 2.28
N CYS A 28 7.21 -12.79 2.92
CA CYS A 28 6.50 -14.03 3.20
C CYS A 28 5.84 -14.61 1.94
N LEU A 29 5.38 -15.87 2.02
CA LEU A 29 4.69 -16.54 0.91
C LEU A 29 3.47 -15.73 0.43
N SER A 30 2.67 -15.17 1.34
CA SER A 30 1.48 -14.38 0.99
C SER A 30 1.85 -13.11 0.21
N CYS A 31 2.84 -12.36 0.68
CA CYS A 31 3.30 -11.16 0.00
C CYS A 31 3.96 -11.48 -1.35
N SER A 32 4.67 -12.60 -1.47
CA SER A 32 5.20 -13.04 -2.77
C SER A 32 4.09 -13.22 -3.82
N GLY A 33 2.89 -13.65 -3.42
CA GLY A 33 1.71 -13.72 -4.30
C GLY A 33 1.30 -12.35 -4.85
N ILE A 34 1.32 -11.32 -4.00
CA ILE A 34 1.00 -9.95 -4.42
C ILE A 34 2.10 -9.39 -5.32
N HIS A 35 3.38 -9.63 -5.00
CA HIS A 35 4.50 -9.20 -5.83
C HIS A 35 4.47 -9.79 -7.24
N ARG A 36 3.94 -11.01 -7.43
CA ARG A 36 3.73 -11.60 -8.76
C ARG A 36 2.72 -10.83 -9.61
N ASN A 37 1.83 -10.04 -9.00
CA ASN A 37 0.85 -9.21 -9.69
C ASN A 37 1.42 -7.85 -10.17
N ILE A 38 2.72 -7.60 -9.94
CA ILE A 38 3.47 -6.44 -10.46
C ILE A 38 4.78 -6.89 -11.16
N PRO A 39 4.69 -7.76 -12.19
CA PRO A 39 5.86 -8.45 -12.77
C PRO A 39 6.87 -7.51 -13.45
N GLN A 40 6.43 -6.31 -13.83
CA GLN A 40 7.30 -5.28 -14.42
C GLN A 40 8.27 -4.69 -13.39
N VAL A 41 7.93 -4.79 -12.09
CA VAL A 41 8.66 -4.18 -10.98
C VAL A 41 9.33 -5.24 -10.11
N SER A 42 8.60 -6.32 -9.80
CA SER A 42 9.04 -7.36 -8.86
C SER A 42 9.09 -8.73 -9.51
N LYS A 43 10.26 -9.37 -9.47
CA LYS A 43 10.43 -10.79 -9.79
C LYS A 43 10.78 -11.54 -8.51
N VAL A 44 10.06 -12.63 -8.23
CA VAL A 44 10.17 -13.35 -6.95
C VAL A 44 10.66 -14.79 -7.14
N LYS A 45 11.44 -15.27 -6.18
CA LYS A 45 11.90 -16.66 -6.04
C LYS A 45 11.78 -17.12 -4.59
N SER A 46 11.62 -18.42 -4.39
CA SER A 46 11.82 -19.04 -3.09
C SER A 46 13.30 -19.02 -2.75
N VAL A 47 13.63 -18.61 -1.53
CA VAL A 47 15.02 -18.60 -1.04
C VAL A 47 15.57 -20.03 -0.94
N ARG A 48 14.71 -21.01 -0.64
CA ARG A 48 15.12 -22.40 -0.36
C ARG A 48 14.88 -23.36 -1.52
N LEU A 49 13.89 -23.10 -2.37
CA LEU A 49 13.41 -24.08 -3.35
C LEU A 49 13.81 -23.77 -4.80
N ASP A 50 14.13 -22.52 -5.12
CA ASP A 50 14.48 -22.11 -6.48
C ASP A 50 15.99 -21.99 -6.67
N ALA A 51 16.46 -22.14 -7.91
CA ALA A 51 17.85 -21.91 -8.26
C ALA A 51 18.19 -20.41 -8.28
N TRP A 52 19.36 -20.07 -7.73
CA TRP A 52 19.88 -18.72 -7.64
C TRP A 52 21.18 -18.59 -8.42
N GLU A 53 21.30 -17.52 -9.19
CA GLU A 53 22.56 -17.10 -9.79
C GLU A 53 23.41 -16.35 -8.76
N GLU A 54 24.72 -16.43 -8.86
CA GLU A 54 25.66 -15.76 -7.94
C GLU A 54 25.39 -14.25 -7.86
N ALA A 55 25.21 -13.59 -9.01
CA ALA A 55 24.88 -12.16 -9.07
C ALA A 55 23.54 -11.82 -8.37
N GLN A 56 22.57 -12.74 -8.36
CA GLN A 56 21.30 -12.54 -7.64
C GLN A 56 21.52 -12.63 -6.13
N VAL A 57 22.37 -13.56 -5.67
CA VAL A 57 22.73 -13.68 -4.25
C VAL A 57 23.50 -12.46 -3.77
N GLU A 58 24.48 -11.99 -4.55
CA GLU A 58 25.24 -10.77 -4.26
C GLU A 58 24.35 -9.52 -4.21
N PHE A 59 23.40 -9.41 -5.14
CA PHE A 59 22.42 -8.33 -5.13
C PHE A 59 21.57 -8.36 -3.85
N MET A 60 21.07 -9.53 -3.44
CA MET A 60 20.32 -9.67 -2.19
C MET A 60 21.16 -9.36 -0.95
N ALA A 61 22.44 -9.75 -0.94
CA ALA A 61 23.36 -9.51 0.18
C ALA A 61 23.77 -8.04 0.32
N SER A 62 23.92 -7.33 -0.80
CA SER A 62 24.19 -5.88 -0.82
C SER A 62 22.95 -5.01 -0.57
N HIS A 63 21.76 -5.61 -0.63
CA HIS A 63 20.48 -4.99 -0.31
C HIS A 63 19.90 -5.60 0.98
N GLY A 64 18.61 -5.95 0.98
CA GLY A 64 17.90 -6.47 2.14
C GLY A 64 16.85 -5.50 2.68
N ASN A 65 16.10 -5.98 3.67
CA ASN A 65 14.90 -5.29 4.14
C ASN A 65 15.21 -3.93 4.78
N ASP A 66 16.37 -3.77 5.42
CA ASP A 66 16.78 -2.50 6.02
C ASP A 66 17.11 -1.45 4.95
N ALA A 67 17.85 -1.85 3.90
CA ALA A 67 18.13 -0.99 2.74
C ALA A 67 16.83 -0.60 2.02
N ALA A 68 15.90 -1.56 1.86
CA ALA A 68 14.60 -1.31 1.27
C ALA A 68 13.74 -0.37 2.12
N ARG A 69 13.73 -0.51 3.46
CA ARG A 69 13.05 0.40 4.37
C ARG A 69 13.63 1.81 4.27
N ALA A 70 14.96 1.94 4.29
CA ALA A 70 15.64 3.22 4.14
C ALA A 70 15.34 3.91 2.80
N ARG A 71 15.05 3.15 1.74
CA ARG A 71 14.73 3.67 0.40
C ARG A 71 13.23 3.87 0.18
N PHE A 72 12.47 2.77 0.15
CA PHE A 72 11.07 2.71 -0.22
C PHE A 72 10.12 3.10 0.89
N GLU A 73 10.61 3.31 2.12
CA GLU A 73 9.81 3.85 3.23
C GLU A 73 10.42 5.15 3.78
N SER A 74 11.28 5.81 3.01
CA SER A 74 12.03 7.01 3.44
C SER A 74 11.14 8.17 3.87
N LYS A 75 9.98 8.36 3.22
CA LYS A 75 9.05 9.45 3.48
C LYS A 75 7.61 8.96 3.68
N VAL A 76 7.43 7.91 4.48
CA VAL A 76 6.08 7.45 4.85
C VAL A 76 5.47 8.46 5.82
N PRO A 77 4.31 9.07 5.52
CA PRO A 77 3.64 9.96 6.45
C PRO A 77 3.28 9.26 7.76
N SER A 78 3.34 9.97 8.88
CA SER A 78 3.03 9.42 10.20
C SER A 78 1.59 8.88 10.33
N PHE A 79 0.66 9.45 9.57
CA PHE A 79 -0.73 9.02 9.51
C PHE A 79 -0.97 7.83 8.57
N TYR A 80 0.01 7.43 7.75
CA TYR A 80 -0.19 6.42 6.73
C TYR A 80 -0.33 5.04 7.37
N TYR A 81 -1.41 4.34 7.03
CA TYR A 81 -1.71 3.04 7.61
C TYR A 81 -0.73 1.97 7.10
N ARG A 82 -0.06 1.28 8.03
CA ARG A 82 0.86 0.16 7.75
C ARG A 82 0.13 -1.17 8.00
N PRO A 83 -0.10 -1.99 6.97
CA PRO A 83 -0.86 -3.22 7.15
C PRO A 83 -0.09 -4.29 7.92
N THR A 84 -0.88 -5.20 8.50
CA THR A 84 -0.49 -6.38 9.25
C THR A 84 -0.90 -7.65 8.49
N PRO A 85 -0.40 -8.84 8.85
CA PRO A 85 -0.80 -10.10 8.21
C PRO A 85 -2.31 -10.38 8.27
N SER A 86 -2.99 -9.90 9.31
CA SER A 86 -4.43 -10.06 9.51
C SER A 86 -5.29 -9.15 8.63
N ASP A 87 -4.69 -8.14 8.00
CA ASP A 87 -5.44 -7.22 7.15
C ASP A 87 -5.90 -7.85 5.85
N CYS A 88 -7.00 -7.30 5.33
CA CYS A 88 -7.55 -7.71 4.05
C CYS A 88 -6.52 -7.53 2.93
N GLN A 89 -6.66 -8.33 1.87
CA GLN A 89 -5.73 -8.30 0.74
C GLN A 89 -5.55 -6.89 0.17
N LEU A 90 -6.64 -6.10 0.09
CA LEU A 90 -6.61 -4.74 -0.47
C LEU A 90 -5.57 -3.86 0.22
N LEU A 91 -5.52 -3.84 1.56
CA LEU A 91 -4.59 -3.00 2.31
C LEU A 91 -3.14 -3.44 2.08
N ARG A 92 -2.87 -4.74 2.13
CA ARG A 92 -1.53 -5.31 1.87
C ARG A 92 -1.07 -5.06 0.43
N GLU A 93 -1.98 -5.20 -0.54
CA GLU A 93 -1.68 -4.94 -1.94
C GLU A 93 -1.41 -3.46 -2.21
N GLN A 94 -2.25 -2.56 -1.71
CA GLN A 94 -2.04 -1.13 -1.93
C GLN A 94 -0.78 -0.60 -1.25
N TRP A 95 -0.38 -1.18 -0.11
CA TRP A 95 0.91 -0.89 0.52
C TRP A 95 2.10 -1.28 -0.36
N ILE A 96 2.12 -2.52 -0.88
CA ILE A 96 3.18 -3.01 -1.77
C ILE A 96 3.26 -2.15 -3.05
N ARG A 97 2.10 -1.84 -3.66
CA ARG A 97 2.04 -0.98 -4.85
C ARG A 97 2.47 0.45 -4.55
N ALA A 98 2.10 1.01 -3.40
CA ALA A 98 2.54 2.36 -2.99
C ALA A 98 4.06 2.43 -2.86
N LYS A 99 4.68 1.42 -2.23
CA LYS A 99 6.14 1.34 -2.03
C LYS A 99 6.91 1.19 -3.34
N TYR A 100 6.56 0.19 -4.16
CA TYR A 100 7.45 -0.27 -5.24
C TYR A 100 6.99 0.15 -6.63
N GLU A 101 5.68 0.10 -6.90
CA GLU A 101 5.13 0.41 -8.22
C GLU A 101 4.96 1.91 -8.41
N ARG A 102 4.31 2.57 -7.45
CA ARG A 102 4.05 4.01 -7.49
C ARG A 102 5.15 4.82 -6.83
N GLN A 103 5.94 4.21 -5.95
CA GLN A 103 7.06 4.84 -5.24
C GLN A 103 6.65 6.12 -4.50
N GLU A 104 5.46 6.10 -3.88
CA GLU A 104 4.86 7.26 -3.20
C GLU A 104 5.75 7.78 -2.07
N PHE A 105 6.50 6.91 -1.41
CA PHE A 105 7.35 7.27 -0.27
C PHE A 105 8.78 7.65 -0.66
N ILE A 106 9.09 7.62 -1.96
CA ILE A 106 10.31 8.21 -2.54
C ILE A 106 10.00 9.63 -3.03
N TYR A 107 8.87 9.77 -3.73
CA TYR A 107 8.40 10.98 -4.41
C TYR A 107 7.18 11.58 -3.66
N PRO A 108 7.40 12.48 -2.67
CA PRO A 108 6.33 12.98 -1.80
C PRO A 108 5.22 13.74 -2.53
N GLU A 109 5.49 14.30 -3.71
CA GLU A 109 4.48 14.91 -4.56
C GLU A 109 3.36 13.94 -4.97
N LYS A 110 3.64 12.63 -4.99
CA LYS A 110 2.62 11.60 -5.24
C LYS A 110 1.67 11.39 -4.05
N GLN A 111 1.99 11.97 -2.89
CA GLN A 111 1.20 11.89 -1.66
C GLN A 111 0.16 13.01 -1.57
N GLU A 112 0.27 14.05 -2.40
CA GLU A 112 -0.66 15.18 -2.48
C GLU A 112 -2.14 14.77 -2.49
N PRO A 113 -2.58 13.74 -3.25
CA PRO A 113 -3.99 13.37 -3.29
C PRO A 113 -4.60 13.04 -1.92
N TYR A 114 -3.79 12.62 -0.94
CA TYR A 114 -4.24 12.28 0.41
C TYR A 114 -3.55 13.08 1.53
N SER A 115 -2.64 14.02 1.19
CA SER A 115 -1.87 14.79 2.18
C SER A 115 -2.16 16.30 2.15
N ALA A 116 -2.89 16.79 1.15
CA ALA A 116 -3.15 18.22 0.96
C ALA A 116 -4.23 18.82 1.89
N GLY A 117 -4.82 18.02 2.79
CA GLY A 117 -5.94 18.44 3.65
C GLY A 117 -7.27 18.70 2.92
N TYR A 118 -7.32 18.44 1.62
CA TYR A 118 -8.54 18.46 0.81
C TYR A 118 -8.55 17.26 -0.15
N ARG A 119 -9.66 16.53 -0.20
CA ARG A 119 -9.84 15.45 -1.16
C ARG A 119 -11.29 15.37 -1.60
N GLU A 120 -11.52 15.31 -2.90
CA GLU A 120 -12.85 15.04 -3.45
C GLU A 120 -12.83 13.89 -4.45
N GLY A 121 -14.00 13.26 -4.62
CA GLY A 121 -14.14 12.19 -5.58
C GLY A 121 -15.49 11.52 -5.51
N PHE A 122 -15.71 10.58 -6.43
CA PHE A 122 -16.94 9.79 -6.47
C PHE A 122 -16.74 8.43 -5.81
N LEU A 123 -17.62 8.10 -4.88
CA LEU A 123 -17.66 6.78 -4.25
C LEU A 123 -19.04 6.16 -4.40
N TRP A 124 -19.07 4.85 -4.53
CA TRP A 124 -20.30 4.06 -4.50
C TRP A 124 -20.79 3.97 -3.06
N LYS A 125 -21.84 4.72 -2.72
CA LYS A 125 -22.43 4.74 -1.39
C LYS A 125 -23.67 3.85 -1.37
N ARG A 126 -23.72 2.92 -0.40
CA ARG A 126 -24.92 2.12 -0.13
C ARG A 126 -26.04 3.01 0.42
N GLY A 127 -27.23 2.91 -0.17
CA GLY A 127 -28.45 3.53 0.32
C GLY A 127 -28.88 2.90 1.65
N ARG A 128 -29.49 3.70 2.52
CA ARG A 128 -29.88 3.28 3.88
C ARG A 128 -30.86 2.10 3.85
N ASP A 129 -31.90 2.20 3.02
CA ASP A 129 -33.07 1.33 3.12
C ASP A 129 -33.24 0.38 1.92
N ASN A 130 -32.65 0.70 0.77
CA ASN A 130 -32.84 -0.06 -0.47
C ASN A 130 -31.68 -1.03 -0.81
N GLY A 131 -30.59 -0.98 -0.04
CA GLY A 131 -29.39 -1.79 -0.29
C GLY A 131 -28.62 -1.45 -1.59
N GLN A 132 -29.11 -0.52 -2.41
CA GLN A 132 -28.49 -0.16 -3.68
C GLN A 132 -27.26 0.72 -3.49
N PHE A 133 -26.24 0.52 -4.31
CA PHE A 133 -25.08 1.40 -4.37
C PHE A 133 -25.31 2.45 -5.45
N LEU A 134 -25.13 3.72 -5.08
CA LEU A 134 -25.25 4.84 -6.00
C LEU A 134 -24.01 5.71 -5.91
N SER A 135 -23.55 6.23 -7.05
CA SER A 135 -22.39 7.13 -7.11
C SER A 135 -22.71 8.46 -6.42
N ARG A 136 -21.84 8.89 -5.49
CA ARG A 136 -21.99 10.12 -4.71
C ARG A 136 -20.66 10.86 -4.68
N LYS A 137 -20.71 12.18 -4.83
CA LYS A 137 -19.52 13.03 -4.62
C LYS A 137 -19.26 13.14 -3.12
N PHE A 138 -18.05 12.84 -2.69
CA PHE A 138 -17.55 13.08 -1.35
C PHE A 138 -16.51 14.19 -1.39
N VAL A 139 -16.46 14.99 -0.33
CA VAL A 139 -15.46 16.04 -0.11
C VAL A 139 -15.00 15.92 1.34
N LEU A 140 -13.75 15.56 1.53
CA LEU A 140 -13.04 15.61 2.81
C LEU A 140 -12.23 16.91 2.87
N THR A 141 -12.38 17.67 3.94
CA THR A 141 -11.73 18.98 4.08
C THR A 141 -11.35 19.25 5.53
N GLU A 142 -10.06 19.40 5.77
CA GLU A 142 -9.51 19.72 7.09
C GLU A 142 -9.88 21.14 7.52
N ARG A 143 -9.97 22.09 6.56
CA ARG A 143 -10.34 23.49 6.83
C ARG A 143 -11.70 23.60 7.54
N GLU A 144 -12.64 22.74 7.17
CA GLU A 144 -13.97 22.72 7.77
C GLU A 144 -14.11 21.60 8.82
N GLY A 145 -13.06 20.79 9.03
CA GLY A 145 -13.07 19.65 9.94
C GLY A 145 -14.13 18.61 9.61
N ALA A 146 -14.46 18.41 8.33
CA ALA A 146 -15.65 17.67 7.93
C ALA A 146 -15.46 16.74 6.72
N LEU A 147 -16.23 15.65 6.72
CA LEU A 147 -16.49 14.83 5.54
C LEU A 147 -17.92 15.06 5.04
N LYS A 148 -18.05 15.63 3.85
CA LYS A 148 -19.33 15.95 3.21
C LYS A 148 -19.62 15.00 2.07
N TYR A 149 -20.90 14.74 1.79
CA TYR A 149 -21.28 14.08 0.54
C TYR A 149 -22.53 14.68 -0.09
N PHE A 150 -22.62 14.56 -1.41
CA PHE A 150 -23.67 15.15 -2.23
C PHE A 150 -24.43 14.05 -2.99
N ASN A 151 -25.76 14.17 -3.04
CA ASN A 151 -26.62 13.21 -3.75
C ASN A 151 -26.58 13.35 -5.27
N ARG A 152 -26.23 14.54 -5.76
CA ARG A 152 -26.12 14.91 -7.18
C ARG A 152 -24.90 15.82 -7.36
N ASN A 153 -24.36 15.89 -8.56
CA ASN A 153 -23.14 16.66 -8.84
C ASN A 153 -23.35 18.17 -8.76
N ASP A 154 -24.56 18.61 -9.10
CA ASP A 154 -25.01 20.01 -9.15
C ASP A 154 -25.67 20.48 -7.84
N ALA A 155 -25.70 19.62 -6.81
CA ALA A 155 -26.29 19.96 -5.53
C ALA A 155 -25.50 21.10 -4.86
N LYS A 156 -26.17 22.22 -4.59
CA LYS A 156 -25.56 23.39 -3.92
C LYS A 156 -25.23 23.12 -2.45
N GLU A 157 -25.95 22.21 -1.82
CA GLU A 157 -25.80 21.87 -0.41
C GLU A 157 -25.48 20.38 -0.22
N PRO A 158 -24.63 20.03 0.77
CA PRO A 158 -24.31 18.65 1.06
C PRO A 158 -25.53 17.92 1.62
N LYS A 159 -25.69 16.65 1.25
CA LYS A 159 -26.74 15.79 1.83
C LYS A 159 -26.46 15.50 3.30
N ALA A 160 -25.19 15.40 3.69
CA ALA A 160 -24.76 15.30 5.07
C ALA A 160 -23.36 15.91 5.22
N VAL A 161 -23.09 16.40 6.43
CA VAL A 161 -21.79 16.84 6.93
C VAL A 161 -21.52 15.98 8.16
N MET A 162 -20.39 15.26 8.15
CA MET A 162 -19.91 14.42 9.26
C MET A 162 -18.69 15.06 9.88
#